data_AF-A0A7V3Y1M6-F1
#
_entry.id   AF-A0A7V3Y1M6-F1
#
_cell.length_a   1.000
_cell.length_b   1.000
_cell.length_c   1.000
_cell.angle_alpha   90.00
_cell.angle_beta   90.00
_cell.angle_gamma   90.00
#
_symmetry.space_group_name_H-M   'P 1'
#
loop_
_entity.id
_entity.type
_entity.pdbx_description
1 polymer ?
#
loop_
_entity_poly.entity_id
_entity_poly.type
_entity_poly.pdbx_seq_one_letter_code
_entity_poly.pdbx_strand_id
1 'polypeptide(L)'
;YGELGKSEYTKGIMNDIFHEIFETMHKAGYSTHYQSAQGYIDVFYSKLLPSTGEHRSSMLQDIQAKRRTEIDALNGAVVELAKQHNVKTPVNEVITSLIKFIEGGYL
;
A
#
# COMPACT_ATOMS: atom_id res chain seq x y z
N TYR A 1 10.43 -5.76 6.87
CA TYR A 1 9.71 -4.48 6.97
C TYR A 1 10.12 -3.58 8.15
N GLY A 2 10.87 -4.07 9.14
CA GLY A 2 11.15 -3.32 10.37
C GLY A 2 11.84 -1.96 10.18
N GLU A 3 12.71 -1.82 9.16
CA GLU A 3 13.38 -0.55 8.85
C GLU A 3 12.41 0.55 8.36
N LEU A 4 11.34 0.19 7.64
CA LEU A 4 10.31 1.14 7.19
C LEU A 4 9.54 1.74 8.37
N GLY A 5 9.44 1.00 9.47
CA GLY A 5 8.84 1.47 10.73
C GLY A 5 9.74 2.36 11.56
N LYS A 6 11.00 2.57 11.19
CA LYS A 6 11.96 3.37 11.98
C LYS A 6 12.11 4.80 11.48
N SER A 7 11.75 5.08 10.22
CA SER A 7 11.84 6.41 9.63
C SER A 7 10.49 7.10 9.58
N GLU A 8 10.42 8.32 10.09
CA GLU A 8 9.20 9.14 10.07
C GLU A 8 8.75 9.45 8.63
N TYR A 9 9.69 9.54 7.68
CA TYR A 9 9.37 9.77 6.27
C TYR A 9 8.61 8.57 5.66
N THR A 10 9.03 7.34 5.97
CA THR A 10 8.36 6.14 5.46
C THR A 10 7.07 5.85 6.20
N LYS A 11 6.98 6.17 7.50
CA LYS A 11 5.72 6.11 8.24
C LYS A 11 4.66 7.03 7.65
N GLY A 12 5.02 8.26 7.29
CA GLY A 12 4.11 9.20 6.63
C GLY A 12 3.47 8.59 5.38
N ILE A 13 4.31 8.08 4.47
CA ILE A 13 3.85 7.41 3.24
C ILE A 13 2.92 6.22 3.56
N MET A 14 3.29 5.38 4.53
CA MET A 14 2.48 4.21 4.90
C MET A 14 1.12 4.63 5.47
N ASN A 15 1.08 5.64 6.33
CA ASN A 15 -0.14 6.16 6.91
C ASN A 15 -1.06 6.73 5.84
N ASP A 16 -0.52 7.53 4.91
CA ASP A 16 -1.29 8.09 3.80
C ASP A 16 -1.89 6.99 2.92
N ILE A 17 -1.12 5.94 2.62
CA ILE A 17 -1.63 4.76 1.90
C ILE A 17 -2.82 4.14 2.65
N PHE A 18 -2.72 3.97 3.97
CA PHE A 18 -3.82 3.41 4.75
C PHE A 18 -5.04 4.32 4.75
N HIS A 19 -4.87 5.63 4.91
CA HIS A 19 -5.96 6.59 4.85
C HIS A 19 -6.69 6.54 3.50
N GLU A 20 -5.95 6.56 2.39
CA GLU A 20 -6.50 6.46 1.04
C GLU A 20 -7.28 5.18 0.81
N ILE A 21 -6.77 4.03 1.30
CA ILE A 21 -7.46 2.74 1.18
C ILE A 21 -8.78 2.75 1.96
N PHE A 22 -8.76 3.22 3.21
CA PHE A 22 -9.97 3.25 4.04
C PHE A 22 -11.01 4.23 3.50
N GLU A 23 -10.60 5.40 3.01
CA GLU A 23 -11.52 6.36 2.39
C GLU A 23 -12.17 5.76 1.13
N THR A 24 -11.36 5.15 0.27
CA THR A 24 -11.83 4.46 -0.94
C THR A 24 -12.82 3.35 -0.61
N MET A 25 -12.45 2.47 0.33
CA MET A 25 -13.27 1.35 0.78
C MET A 25 -14.62 1.82 1.33
N HIS A 26 -14.64 2.83 2.21
CA HIS A 26 -15.88 3.37 2.78
C HIS A 26 -16.75 4.03 1.72
N LYS A 27 -16.18 4.79 0.78
CA LYS A 27 -16.93 5.42 -0.31
C LYS A 27 -17.50 4.42 -1.31
N ALA A 28 -16.84 3.27 -1.47
CA ALA A 28 -17.34 2.14 -2.24
C ALA A 28 -18.40 1.30 -1.50
N GLY A 29 -18.73 1.63 -0.24
CA GLY A 29 -19.72 0.92 0.56
C GLY A 29 -19.20 -0.37 1.21
N TYR A 30 -17.89 -0.60 1.21
CA TYR A 30 -17.26 -1.73 1.89
C TYR A 30 -16.89 -1.38 3.34
N SER A 31 -16.77 -2.42 4.15
CA SER A 31 -16.37 -2.31 5.55
C SER A 31 -15.40 -3.43 5.93
N THR A 32 -14.57 -3.17 6.93
CA THR A 32 -13.63 -4.13 7.52
C THR A 32 -13.85 -4.22 9.03
N HIS A 33 -13.16 -5.14 9.70
CA HIS A 33 -13.18 -5.26 11.16
C HIS A 33 -12.67 -3.99 11.86
N TYR A 34 -11.84 -3.20 11.19
CA TYR A 34 -11.36 -1.90 11.67
C TYR A 34 -12.32 -0.78 11.28
N GLN A 35 -12.71 0.05 12.24
CA GLN A 35 -13.66 1.15 12.04
C GLN A 35 -13.05 2.36 11.33
N SER A 36 -11.72 2.49 11.36
CA SER A 36 -10.99 3.62 10.75
C SER A 36 -9.58 3.23 10.39
N ALA A 37 -8.96 4.02 9.50
CA ALA A 37 -7.54 3.92 9.19
C ALA A 37 -6.68 4.02 10.44
N GLN A 38 -6.98 4.97 11.34
CA GLN A 38 -6.23 5.13 12.59
C GLN A 38 -6.30 3.88 13.46
N GLY A 39 -7.49 3.27 13.61
CA GLY A 39 -7.64 2.03 14.37
C GLY A 39 -6.82 0.87 13.77
N TYR A 40 -6.68 0.82 12.45
CA TYR A 40 -5.80 -0.13 11.79
C TYR A 40 -4.32 0.22 11.99
N ILE A 41 -3.94 1.50 11.84
CA ILE A 41 -2.57 2.01 12.02
C ILE A 41 -2.03 1.66 13.41
N ASP A 42 -2.82 1.87 14.45
CA ASP A 42 -2.44 1.57 15.83
C ASP A 42 -2.11 0.07 16.01
N VAL A 43 -2.95 -0.80 15.44
CA VAL A 43 -2.73 -2.26 15.48
C VAL A 43 -1.56 -2.67 14.59
N PHE A 44 -1.41 -2.03 13.44
CA PHE A 44 -0.33 -2.29 12.50
C PHE A 44 1.02 -2.04 13.15
N TYR A 45 1.24 -0.87 13.77
CA TYR A 45 2.51 -0.56 14.42
C TYR A 45 2.75 -1.31 15.73
N SER A 46 1.70 -1.57 16.52
CA SER A 46 1.86 -2.26 17.81
C SER A 46 2.02 -3.77 17.70
N LYS A 47 1.45 -4.41 16.66
CA LYS A 47 1.40 -5.88 16.55
C LYS A 47 1.95 -6.43 15.23
N LEU A 48 1.54 -5.88 14.08
CA LEU A 48 1.83 -6.49 12.78
C LEU A 48 3.25 -6.19 12.28
N LEU A 49 3.67 -4.94 12.34
CA LEU A 49 4.98 -4.52 11.86
C LEU A 49 6.15 -5.16 12.64
N PRO A 50 6.10 -5.27 13.99
CA PRO A 50 7.15 -5.97 14.73
C PRO A 50 7.27 -7.45 14.32
N SER A 51 6.14 -8.12 14.07
CA SER A 51 6.12 -9.54 13.66
C SER A 51 6.63 -9.79 12.23
N THR A 52 6.74 -8.74 11.41
CA THR A 52 7.15 -8.81 10.00
C THR A 52 8.50 -8.13 9.74
N GLY A 53 9.29 -7.92 10.81
CA GLY A 53 10.58 -7.20 10.80
C GLY A 53 11.53 -7.65 9.69
N GLU A 54 11.71 -8.97 9.53
CA GLU A 54 12.61 -9.59 8.55
C GLU A 54 11.94 -9.98 7.24
N HIS A 55 10.61 -9.85 7.13
CA HIS A 55 9.89 -10.31 5.95
C HIS A 55 10.26 -9.46 4.73
N ARG A 56 10.56 -10.14 3.61
CA ARG A 56 10.80 -9.54 2.30
C ARG A 56 9.53 -9.62 1.47
N SER A 57 9.12 -8.50 0.86
CA SER A 57 7.95 -8.46 -0.03
C SER A 57 8.11 -9.42 -1.21
N SER A 58 7.03 -10.10 -1.62
CA SER A 58 7.00 -10.88 -2.87
C SER A 58 7.30 -9.99 -4.08
N MET A 59 6.74 -8.78 -4.14
CA MET A 59 7.02 -7.84 -5.24
C MET A 59 8.50 -7.47 -5.37
N LEU A 60 9.24 -7.38 -4.25
CA LEU A 60 10.69 -7.14 -4.32
C LEU A 60 11.42 -8.33 -4.97
N GLN A 61 10.98 -9.55 -4.67
CA GLN A 61 11.53 -10.76 -5.26
C GLN A 61 11.22 -10.83 -6.76
N ASP A 62 10.03 -10.41 -7.18
CA ASP A 62 9.66 -10.34 -8.59
C ASP A 62 10.50 -9.31 -9.34
N ILE A 63 10.70 -8.11 -8.77
CA ILE A 63 11.60 -7.09 -9.33
C ILE A 63 13.02 -7.63 -9.49
N GLN A 64 13.56 -8.29 -8.45
CA GLN A 64 14.90 -8.86 -8.50
C GLN A 64 15.04 -9.98 -9.54
N ALA A 65 13.97 -10.76 -9.74
CA ALA A 65 13.92 -11.82 -10.73
C ALA A 65 13.46 -11.35 -12.12
N LYS A 66 13.27 -10.04 -12.32
CA LYS A 66 12.76 -9.44 -13.56
C LYS A 66 11.43 -10.03 -14.04
N ARG A 67 10.54 -10.32 -13.09
CA ARG A 67 9.17 -10.79 -13.36
C ARG A 67 8.18 -9.65 -13.17
N ARG A 68 7.02 -9.80 -13.79
CA ARG A 68 5.87 -8.92 -13.53
C ARG A 68 5.45 -9.06 -12.06
N THR A 69 5.16 -7.94 -11.42
CA THR A 69 4.68 -7.82 -10.04
C THR A 69 3.15 -7.81 -9.97
N GLU A 70 2.62 -7.84 -8.76
CA GLU A 70 1.18 -7.76 -8.49
C GLU A 70 0.69 -6.32 -8.24
N ILE A 71 1.46 -5.29 -8.59
CA ILE A 71 1.12 -3.88 -8.26
C ILE A 71 -0.26 -3.46 -8.78
N ASP A 72 -0.65 -3.94 -9.96
CA ASP A 72 -1.97 -3.69 -10.57
C ASP A 72 -3.12 -4.23 -9.71
N ALA A 73 -2.93 -5.39 -9.08
CA ALA A 73 -3.94 -6.05 -8.25
C ALA A 73 -3.97 -5.52 -6.80
N LEU A 74 -2.91 -4.82 -6.37
CA LEU A 74 -2.78 -4.22 -5.04
C LEU A 74 -3.13 -2.72 -5.08
N ASN A 75 -2.11 -1.85 -5.09
CA ASN A 75 -2.33 -0.40 -5.11
C ASN A 75 -3.09 0.05 -6.37
N GLY A 76 -2.86 -0.60 -7.52
CA GLY A 76 -3.58 -0.31 -8.75
C GLY A 76 -5.09 -0.54 -8.64
N ALA A 77 -5.51 -1.59 -7.94
CA ALA A 77 -6.93 -1.88 -7.71
C ALA A 77 -7.60 -0.84 -6.81
N VAL A 78 -6.87 -0.33 -5.81
CA VAL A 78 -7.33 0.78 -4.95
C VAL A 78 -7.53 2.04 -5.79
N VAL A 79 -6.55 2.39 -6.62
CA VAL A 79 -6.64 3.56 -7.52
C VAL A 79 -7.83 3.45 -8.47
N GLU A 80 -8.05 2.27 -9.06
CA GLU A 80 -9.18 2.06 -9.97
C GLU A 80 -10.53 2.18 -9.25
N LEU A 81 -10.66 1.56 -8.08
CA LEU A 81 -11.88 1.69 -7.26
C LEU A 81 -12.11 3.14 -6.82
N ALA A 82 -11.06 3.85 -6.42
CA ALA A 82 -11.14 5.23 -5.99
C ALA A 82 -11.68 6.15 -7.10
N LYS A 83 -11.22 5.96 -8.35
CA LYS A 83 -11.70 6.69 -9.52
C LYS A 83 -13.20 6.52 -9.74
N GLN A 84 -13.72 5.31 -9.59
CA GLN A 84 -15.16 5.02 -9.75
C GLN A 84 -16.02 5.76 -8.71
N HIS A 85 -15.44 6.07 -7.54
CA HIS A 85 -16.13 6.73 -6.44
C HIS A 85 -15.67 8.18 -6.19
N ASN A 86 -14.91 8.78 -7.11
CA ASN A 86 -14.36 10.14 -7.01
C ASN A 86 -13.55 10.40 -5.72
N VAL A 87 -12.78 9.40 -5.29
CA VAL A 87 -11.83 9.50 -4.17
C VAL A 87 -10.43 9.75 -4.72
N LYS A 88 -9.66 10.63 -4.06
CA LYS A 88 -8.26 10.88 -4.44
C LYS A 88 -7.36 9.89 -3.73
N THR A 89 -6.44 9.29 -4.47
CA THR A 89 -5.44 8.36 -3.90
C THR A 89 -4.02 8.68 -4.40
N PRO A 90 -3.52 9.91 -4.18
CA PRO A 90 -2.27 10.38 -4.78
C PRO A 90 -1.06 9.53 -4.41
N VAL A 91 -0.97 9.03 -3.18
CA VAL A 91 0.18 8.21 -2.74
C VAL A 91 0.12 6.82 -3.38
N ASN A 92 -1.05 6.18 -3.41
CA ASN A 92 -1.22 4.92 -4.13
C ASN A 92 -0.95 5.08 -5.64
N GLU A 93 -1.34 6.20 -6.25
CA GLU A 93 -1.04 6.51 -7.67
C GLU A 93 0.46 6.63 -7.93
N VAL A 94 1.18 7.37 -7.07
CA VAL A 94 2.63 7.53 -7.18
C VAL A 94 3.34 6.18 -7.02
N ILE A 95 3.01 5.41 -5.98
CA ILE A 95 3.63 4.09 -5.74
C ILE A 95 3.35 3.15 -6.91
N THR A 96 2.12 3.10 -7.41
CA THR A 96 1.76 2.28 -8.58
C THR A 96 2.59 2.66 -9.79
N SER A 97 2.73 3.96 -10.07
CA SER A 97 3.47 4.47 -11.22
C SER A 97 4.97 4.17 -11.13
N LEU A 98 5.57 4.31 -9.94
CA LEU A 98 6.99 4.02 -9.72
C LEU A 98 7.31 2.54 -9.92
N ILE A 99 6.48 1.63 -9.40
CA ILE A 99 6.68 0.20 -9.59
C ILE A 99 6.52 -0.19 -11.06
N LYS A 100 5.51 0.36 -11.75
CA LYS A 100 5.35 0.14 -13.20
C LYS A 100 6.53 0.63 -14.03
N PHE A 101 7.11 1.78 -13.66
CA PHE A 101 8.32 2.28 -14.31
C PHE A 101 9.49 1.32 -14.14
N ILE A 102 9.68 0.80 -12.93
CA ILE A 102 10.72 -0.19 -12.63
C ILE A 102 10.48 -1.48 -13.45
N GLU A 103 9.25 -1.99 -13.47
CA GLU A 103 8.86 -3.16 -14.28
C GLU A 103 9.15 -2.97 -15.77
N GLY A 104 8.72 -1.84 -16.35
CA GLY A 104 8.97 -1.53 -17.76
C GLY A 104 10.45 -1.35 -18.12
N GLY A 105 11.33 -1.22 -17.14
CA GLY A 105 12.78 -1.16 -17.35
C GLY A 105 13.45 -2.52 -17.56
N TYR A 106 12.79 -3.63 -17.24
CA TYR A 106 13.36 -4.97 -17.39
C TYR A 106 12.44 -6.02 -18.01
N LEU A 107 11.15 -5.73 -18.17
CA LEU A 107 10.23 -6.51 -18.99
C LEU A 107 10.41 -6.16 -20.47
#